data_AF-A0A3D4D718-F1
#
_entry.id   AF-A0A3D4D718-F1
#
_cell.length_a   1.000
_cell.length_b   1.000
_cell.length_c   1.000
_cell.angle_alpha   90.00
_cell.angle_beta   90.00
_cell.angle_gamma   90.00
#
_symmetry.space_group_name_H-M   'P 1'
#
loop_
_entity.id
_entity.type
_entity.pdbx_description
1 polymer ?
#
loop_
_entity_poly.entity_id
_entity_poly.type
_entity_poly.pdbx_seq_one_letter_code
_entity_poly.pdbx_strand_id
1 'polypeptide(L)'
;MPSDKKRINLTIPDEIYERLQAYKNETGIVNDATACLQLIVQQLNAHANNKAVLHFLQNSTLEQLQQAANEGAAQFQELREKGIT
;
A
#
# COMPACT_ATOMS: atom_id res chain seq x y z
N MET A 1 1.81 25.38 -22.46
CA MET A 1 0.91 25.56 -21.30
C MET A 1 1.75 25.38 -20.05
N PRO A 2 1.81 26.36 -19.12
CA PRO A 2 2.49 26.13 -17.84
C PRO A 2 1.78 25.01 -17.09
N SER A 3 2.54 24.14 -16.43
CA SER A 3 2.00 23.01 -15.69
C SER A 3 1.50 23.47 -14.32
N ASP A 4 0.25 23.15 -13.97
CA ASP A 4 -0.34 23.45 -12.64
C ASP A 4 0.21 22.55 -11.51
N LYS A 5 0.99 21.53 -11.87
CA LYS A 5 1.60 20.59 -10.92
C LYS A 5 2.60 21.31 -10.01
N LYS A 6 2.45 21.12 -8.70
CA LYS A 6 3.40 21.61 -7.70
C LYS A 6 4.68 20.76 -7.72
N ARG A 7 5.83 21.41 -7.55
CA ARG A 7 7.13 20.75 -7.39
C ARG A 7 7.50 20.69 -5.91
N ILE A 8 7.99 19.54 -5.47
CA ILE A 8 8.49 19.33 -4.11
C ILE A 8 9.98 19.03 -4.22
N ASN A 9 10.81 19.84 -3.55
CA ASN A 9 12.24 19.59 -3.45
C ASN A 9 12.51 18.86 -2.14
N LEU A 10 13.23 17.75 -2.20
CA LEU A 10 13.57 16.92 -1.05
C LEU A 10 15.08 16.81 -0.91
N THR A 11 15.57 16.94 0.32
CA THR A 11 16.91 16.52 0.69
C THR A 11 16.78 15.16 1.36
N ILE A 12 17.31 14.12 0.72
CA ILE A 12 17.18 12.74 1.19
C ILE A 12 18.47 12.35 1.92
N PRO A 13 18.39 11.85 3.17
CA PRO A 13 19.56 11.29 3.86
C PRO A 13 20.16 10.11 3.09
N ASP A 14 21.49 9.95 3.15
CA ASP A 14 22.22 8.94 2.35
C ASP A 14 21.68 7.51 2.54
N GLU A 15 21.45 7.10 3.79
CA GLU A 15 20.86 5.78 4.11
C GLU A 15 19.52 5.54 3.40
N ILE A 16 18.68 6.57 3.32
CA ILE A 16 17.37 6.47 2.67
C ILE A 16 17.53 6.46 1.15
N TYR A 17 18.51 7.20 0.63
CA TYR A 17 18.80 7.21 -0.80
C TYR A 17 19.32 5.84 -1.28
N GLU A 18 20.15 5.16 -0.48
CA GLU A 18 20.59 3.79 -0.77
C GLU A 18 19.42 2.80 -0.85
N ARG A 19 18.49 2.89 0.12
CA ARG A 19 17.26 2.08 0.11
C ARG A 19 16.38 2.40 -1.11
N LEU A 20 16.30 3.65 -1.52
CA LEU A 20 15.59 4.06 -2.73
C LEU A 20 16.24 3.45 -3.99
N GLN A 21 17.58 3.41 -4.07
CA GLN A 21 18.28 2.77 -5.19
C GLN A 21 18.01 1.26 -5.24
N ALA A 22 17.99 0.58 -4.08
CA ALA A 22 17.63 -0.83 -4.02
C ALA A 22 16.19 -1.07 -4.56
N TYR A 23 15.22 -0.29 -4.07
CA TYR A 23 13.83 -0.35 -4.54
C TYR A 23 13.71 -0.11 -6.05
N LYS A 24 14.46 0.87 -6.58
CA LYS A 24 14.51 1.15 -8.02
C LYS A 24 14.98 -0.05 -8.83
N ASN A 25 16.04 -0.70 -8.37
CA ASN A 25 16.60 -1.88 -9.04
C ASN A 25 15.61 -3.05 -9.02
N GLU A 26 14.94 -3.29 -7.89
CA GLU A 26 13.93 -4.35 -7.74
C GLU A 26 12.71 -4.14 -8.63
N THR A 27 12.31 -2.89 -8.83
CA THR A 27 11.10 -2.52 -9.59
C THR A 27 11.37 -2.15 -11.06
N GLY A 28 12.64 -2.09 -11.46
CA GLY A 28 13.06 -1.65 -12.80
C GLY A 28 12.86 -0.15 -13.07
N ILE A 29 12.70 0.68 -12.02
CA ILE A 29 12.49 2.12 -12.15
C ILE A 29 13.84 2.84 -12.26
N VAL A 30 14.02 3.58 -13.35
CA VAL A 30 15.30 4.27 -13.62
C VAL A 30 15.41 5.66 -12.98
N ASN A 31 14.28 6.31 -12.67
CA ASN A 31 14.23 7.71 -12.23
C ASN A 31 13.84 7.83 -10.75
N ASP A 32 14.62 8.56 -9.97
CA ASP A 32 14.38 8.82 -8.54
C ASP A 32 13.04 9.51 -8.28
N ALA A 33 12.67 10.50 -9.09
CA ALA A 33 11.41 11.23 -8.94
C ALA A 33 10.20 10.29 -9.17
N THR A 34 10.29 9.37 -10.12
CA THR A 34 9.25 8.37 -10.37
C THR A 34 9.14 7.39 -9.20
N ALA A 35 10.28 6.89 -8.70
CA ALA A 35 10.31 5.99 -7.55
C ALA A 35 9.74 6.66 -6.29
N CYS A 36 10.15 7.89 -5.99
CA CYS A 36 9.62 8.68 -4.88
C CYS A 36 8.12 8.92 -5.02
N LEU A 37 7.63 9.29 -6.21
CA LEU A 37 6.20 9.50 -6.44
C LEU A 37 5.41 8.21 -6.21
N GLN A 38 5.90 7.07 -6.70
CA GLN A 38 5.26 5.78 -6.51
C GLN A 38 5.18 5.39 -5.03
N LEU A 39 6.27 5.56 -4.29
CA LEU A 39 6.31 5.29 -2.85
C LEU A 39 5.35 6.22 -2.08
N ILE A 40 5.27 7.50 -2.45
CA ILE A 40 4.30 8.44 -1.84
C ILE A 40 2.86 7.96 -2.09
N VAL A 41 2.53 7.58 -3.33
CA VAL A 41 1.19 7.08 -3.67
C VAL A 41 0.87 5.79 -2.89
N GLN A 42 1.81 4.85 -2.83
CA GLN A 42 1.65 3.61 -2.07
C GLN A 42 1.39 3.90 -0.58
N GLN A 43 2.16 4.81 0.01
CA GLN A 43 2.01 5.18 1.41
C GLN A 43 0.67 5.88 1.70
N LEU A 44 0.23 6.79 0.82
CA LEU A 44 -1.07 7.47 0.97
C LEU A 44 -2.23 6.47 0.88
N ASN A 45 -2.17 5.53 -0.05
CA ASN A 45 -3.18 4.48 -0.17
C ASN A 45 -3.19 3.57 1.07
N ALA A 46 -2.01 3.18 1.56
CA ALA A 46 -1.89 2.39 2.78
C ALA A 46 -2.48 3.12 4.01
N HIS A 47 -2.24 4.43 4.14
CA HIS A 47 -2.84 5.24 5.21
C HIS A 47 -4.37 5.30 5.11
N ALA A 48 -4.92 5.50 3.91
CA ALA A 48 -6.37 5.53 3.70
C ALA A 48 -7.01 4.17 4.03
N ASN A 49 -6.41 3.08 3.56
CA ASN A 49 -6.88 1.72 3.82
C ASN A 49 -6.80 1.37 5.31
N ASN A 50 -5.69 1.68 5.98
CA ASN A 50 -5.54 1.42 7.40
C ASN A 50 -6.57 2.19 8.23
N LYS A 51 -6.89 3.44 7.84
CA LYS A 51 -7.95 4.21 8.50
C LYS A 51 -9.32 3.54 8.32
N ALA A 52 -9.63 3.04 7.13
CA ALA A 52 -10.88 2.33 6.87
C ALA A 52 -10.98 1.04 7.68
N VAL A 53 -9.90 0.26 7.75
CA VAL A 53 -9.83 -0.98 8.55
C VAL A 53 -9.98 -0.67 10.04
N LEU A 54 -9.25 0.31 10.56
CA LEU A 54 -9.37 0.71 11.97
C LEU A 54 -10.78 1.21 12.30
N HIS A 55 -11.38 2.00 11.40
CA HIS A 55 -12.76 2.46 11.57
C HIS A 55 -13.77 1.30 11.53
N PHE A 56 -13.56 0.29 10.67
CA PHE A 56 -14.35 -0.92 10.66
C PHE A 56 -14.20 -1.67 11.99
N LEU A 57 -12.98 -1.90 12.46
CA LEU A 57 -12.73 -2.60 13.73
C LEU A 57 -13.35 -1.86 14.93
N GLN A 58 -13.28 -0.53 14.96
CA GLN A 58 -13.80 0.28 16.07
C GLN A 58 -15.32 0.37 16.11
N ASN A 59 -15.99 0.29 14.95
CA ASN A 59 -17.43 0.47 14.85
C ASN A 59 -18.19 -0.83 14.54
N SER A 60 -17.48 -1.96 14.46
CA SER A 60 -18.10 -3.27 14.26
C SER A 60 -18.32 -3.97 15.60
N THR A 61 -19.43 -4.69 15.72
CA THR A 61 -19.65 -5.58 16.86
C THR A 61 -18.78 -6.83 16.75
N LEU A 62 -18.57 -7.52 17.88
CA LEU A 62 -17.81 -8.77 17.91
C LEU A 62 -18.40 -9.81 16.93
N GLU A 63 -19.72 -9.86 16.80
CA GLU A 63 -20.44 -10.75 15.88
C GLU A 63 -20.14 -10.41 14.40
N GLN A 64 -20.09 -9.12 14.05
CA GLN A 64 -19.75 -8.68 12.68
C GLN A 64 -18.29 -9.00 12.33
N LEU A 65 -17.38 -8.87 13.29
CA LEU A 65 -15.98 -9.26 13.12
C LEU A 65 -15.83 -10.78 12.95
N GLN A 66 -16.56 -11.56 13.75
CA GLN A 66 -16.57 -13.01 13.67
C GLN A 66 -17.12 -13.48 12.31
N GLN A 67 -18.19 -12.85 11.83
CA GLN A 67 -18.76 -13.15 10.53
C GLN A 67 -17.79 -12.83 9.39
N ALA A 68 -17.17 -11.63 9.40
CA ALA A 68 -16.18 -11.26 8.39
C ALA A 68 -14.97 -12.20 8.38
N ALA A 69 -14.51 -12.67 9.55
CA ALA A 69 -13.44 -13.66 9.65
C ALA A 69 -13.85 -15.03 9.09
N ASN A 70 -15.07 -15.49 9.38
CA ASN A 70 -15.59 -16.77 8.88
C ASN A 70 -15.81 -16.74 7.37
N GLU A 71 -16.33 -15.64 6.82
CA GLU A 71 -16.50 -15.43 5.39
C GLU A 71 -15.15 -15.41 4.66
N GLY A 72 -14.16 -14.72 5.22
CA GLY A 72 -12.79 -14.73 4.69
C GLY A 72 -12.17 -16.13 4.69
N ALA A 73 -12.31 -16.89 5.78
CA ALA A 73 -11.79 -18.24 5.88
C ALA A 73 -12.42 -19.20 4.84
N ALA A 74 -13.73 -19.08 4.61
CA ALA A 74 -14.43 -19.85 3.58
C ALA A 74 -13.93 -19.50 2.17
N GLN A 75 -13.69 -18.21 1.89
CA GLN A 75 -13.14 -17.77 0.60
C GLN A 75 -11.72 -18.29 0.34
N PHE A 76 -10.88 -18.33 1.38
CA PHE A 76 -9.54 -18.92 1.29
C PHE A 76 -9.58 -20.44 1.05
N GLN A 77 -10.54 -21.15 1.67
CA GLN A 77 -10.75 -22.57 1.41
C GLN A 77 -11.18 -22.81 -0.03
N GLU A 78 -12.14 -22.04 -0.56
CA GLU A 78 -12.55 -22.15 -1.95
C GLU A 78 -11.41 -21.89 -2.95
N LEU A 79 -10.56 -20.88 -2.69
CA LEU A 79 -9.42 -20.57 -3.55
C LEU A 79 -8.38 -21.70 -3.58
N ARG A 80 -8.17 -22.32 -2.41
CA ARG A 80 -7.28 -23.49 -2.26
C ARG A 80 -7.85 -24.72 -2.97
N GLU A 81 -9.17 -24.95 -2.90
CA GLU A 81 -9.85 -26.05 -3.61
C GLU A 81 -9.87 -25.85 -5.13
N LYS A 82 -9.93 -24.60 -5.59
CA LYS A 82 -9.86 -24.24 -7.03
C LYS A 82 -8.42 -24.25 -7.59
N GLY A 83 -7.40 -24.54 -6.77
CA GLY A 83 -6.00 -24.65 -7.20
C GLY A 83 -5.39 -23.32 -7.66
N ILE A 84 -5.93 -22.19 -7.22
CA ILE A 84 -5.42 -20.86 -7.52
C ILE A 84 -4.49 -20.43 -6.37
N THR A 85 -3.36 -21.12 -6.24
CA THR A 85 -2.21 -20.71 -5.40
C THR A 85 -0.93 -21.25 -6.00
#